data_AF-A0A3Z6QRZ0-F1
#
_entry.id   AF-A0A3Z6QRZ0-F1
#
_cell.length_a   1.000
_cell.length_b   1.000
_cell.length_c   1.000
_cell.angle_alpha   90.00
_cell.angle_beta   90.00
_cell.angle_gamma   90.00
#
_symmetry.space_group_name_H-M   'P 1'
#
loop_
_entity.id
_entity.type
_entity.pdbx_description
1 polymer ?
#
loop_
_entity_poly.entity_id
_entity_poly.type
_entity_poly.pdbx_seq_one_letter_code
_entity_poly.pdbx_strand_id
1 'polypeptide(L)'
;MMAWRMMKYTIRAMNDHLKKGYKTLPVVVPLLFYHGDVRPYPYSMNWLDCFEQPELARRALSKPWPLIDVSVLDDDDIKTHRRMALLEMVQRDIRLRDGRELLGRLVQLIQTGLNSREQVEAVLRYTILNGMAGEDIRPYINQLSGDIPEYEELMGTIAQQLEENGVRKGIQKGIQQGIEQGIEQERQASLERERRTLLNAARALIDNGVSPEVVMKTMGLSREELEQPRH
;
A
#
# COMPACT_ATOMS: atom_id res chain seq x y z
N MET A 1 -6.07 -10.21 -39.15
CA MET A 1 -4.69 -10.67 -38.89
C MET A 1 -4.69 -12.03 -38.20
N MET A 2 -4.45 -13.12 -38.94
CA MET A 2 -4.57 -14.48 -38.39
C MET A 2 -3.37 -14.86 -37.51
N ALA A 3 -2.15 -14.47 -37.89
CA ALA A 3 -0.95 -14.65 -37.08
C ALA A 3 -1.07 -14.02 -35.67
N TRP A 4 -1.62 -12.81 -35.55
CA TRP A 4 -1.89 -12.17 -34.25
C TRP A 4 -2.85 -12.99 -33.39
N ARG A 5 -3.92 -13.55 -33.98
CA ARG A 5 -4.88 -14.39 -33.24
C ARG A 5 -4.20 -15.65 -32.71
N MET A 6 -3.32 -16.27 -33.49
CA MET A 6 -2.55 -17.43 -33.05
C MET A 6 -1.63 -17.10 -31.89
N MET A 7 -0.90 -15.98 -31.94
CA MET A 7 -0.06 -15.54 -30.82
C MET A 7 -0.90 -15.28 -29.57
N LYS A 8 -2.03 -14.58 -29.70
CA LYS A 8 -2.96 -14.32 -28.59
C LYS A 8 -3.46 -15.61 -27.94
N TYR A 9 -3.85 -16.61 -28.73
CA TYR A 9 -4.33 -17.90 -28.19
C TYR A 9 -3.21 -18.71 -27.55
N THR A 10 -2.00 -18.63 -28.10
CA THR A 10 -0.80 -19.27 -27.53
C THR A 10 -0.50 -18.72 -26.14
N ILE A 11 -0.45 -17.39 -25.99
CA ILE A 11 -0.25 -16.73 -24.68
C ILE A 11 -1.40 -17.05 -23.72
N ARG A 12 -2.64 -17.09 -24.21
CA ARG A 12 -3.80 -17.44 -23.37
C ARG A 12 -3.67 -18.86 -22.82
N ALA A 13 -3.34 -19.84 -23.65
CA ALA A 13 -3.16 -21.23 -23.21
C ALA A 13 -2.02 -21.36 -22.18
N MET A 14 -0.92 -20.64 -22.40
CA MET A 14 0.18 -20.51 -21.44
C MET A 14 -0.28 -19.93 -20.09
N ASN A 15 -1.09 -18.87 -20.10
CA ASN A 15 -1.60 -18.24 -18.88
C ASN A 15 -2.63 -19.14 -18.15
N ASP A 16 -3.51 -19.80 -18.88
CA ASP A 16 -4.49 -20.75 -18.32
C ASP A 16 -3.79 -21.95 -17.67
N HIS A 17 -2.59 -22.33 -18.15
CA HIS A 17 -1.74 -23.32 -17.48
C HIS A 17 -1.24 -22.80 -16.13
N LEU A 18 -0.68 -21.59 -16.05
CA LEU A 18 -0.21 -21.01 -14.78
C LEU A 18 -1.34 -20.88 -13.75
N LYS A 19 -2.53 -20.46 -14.18
CA LYS A 19 -3.71 -20.34 -13.30
C LYS A 19 -4.15 -21.65 -12.65
N LYS A 20 -3.77 -22.80 -13.21
CA LYS A 20 -4.02 -24.12 -12.61
C LYS A 20 -3.02 -24.51 -11.52
N GLY A 21 -2.08 -23.62 -11.18
CA GLY A 21 -1.08 -23.81 -10.11
C GLY A 21 0.28 -24.32 -10.58
N TYR A 22 0.48 -24.49 -11.89
CA TYR A 22 1.80 -24.84 -12.44
C TYR A 22 2.76 -23.65 -12.38
N LYS A 23 4.05 -23.93 -12.16
CA LYS A 23 5.08 -22.91 -11.90
C LYS A 23 5.84 -22.43 -13.15
N THR A 24 5.74 -23.16 -14.26
CA THR A 24 6.49 -22.88 -15.50
C THR A 24 5.56 -22.87 -16.71
N LEU A 25 5.97 -22.19 -17.78
CA LEU A 25 5.20 -22.14 -19.03
C LEU A 25 5.33 -23.45 -19.82
N PRO A 26 4.22 -23.95 -20.43
CA PRO A 26 4.30 -25.05 -21.38
C PRO A 26 4.70 -24.53 -22.77
N VAL A 27 5.31 -25.41 -23.58
CA VAL A 27 5.49 -25.15 -25.01
C VAL A 27 4.15 -25.36 -25.70
N VAL A 28 3.64 -24.32 -26.39
CA VAL A 28 2.38 -24.38 -27.15
C VAL A 28 2.71 -24.23 -28.63
N VAL A 29 2.30 -25.20 -29.45
CA VAL A 29 2.49 -25.19 -30.91
C VAL A 29 1.17 -24.83 -31.58
N PRO A 30 1.00 -23.61 -32.11
CA PRO A 30 -0.23 -23.23 -32.77
C PRO A 30 -0.25 -23.75 -34.21
N LEU A 31 -1.29 -24.51 -34.56
CA LEU A 31 -1.51 -25.04 -35.91
C LEU A 31 -2.70 -24.34 -36.57
N LEU A 32 -2.53 -23.88 -37.81
CA LEU A 32 -3.60 -23.31 -38.63
C LEU A 32 -3.90 -24.23 -39.80
N PHE A 33 -5.08 -24.84 -39.79
CA PHE A 33 -5.62 -25.55 -40.94
C PHE A 33 -6.36 -24.56 -41.84
N TYR A 34 -5.87 -24.36 -43.07
CA TYR A 34 -6.47 -23.44 -44.03
C TYR A 34 -7.12 -24.21 -45.18
N HIS A 35 -8.38 -23.91 -45.47
CA HIS A 35 -9.17 -24.51 -46.54
C HIS A 35 -9.96 -23.43 -47.30
N GLY A 36 -9.27 -22.37 -47.73
CA GLY A 36 -9.88 -21.32 -48.54
C GLY A 36 -9.66 -21.52 -50.04
N ASP A 37 -10.31 -20.66 -50.82
CA ASP A 37 -10.26 -20.67 -52.28
C ASP A 37 -8.94 -20.13 -52.84
N VAL A 38 -8.30 -19.18 -52.14
CA VAL A 38 -6.99 -18.61 -52.53
C VAL A 38 -5.86 -19.55 -52.12
N ARG A 39 -5.09 -20.08 -53.06
CA ARG A 39 -4.03 -21.07 -52.80
C ARG A 39 -2.72 -20.69 -53.51
N PRO A 40 -1.57 -20.65 -52.80
CA PRO A 40 -1.38 -20.93 -51.38
C PRO A 40 -1.96 -19.83 -50.46
N TYR A 41 -1.99 -20.09 -49.14
CA TYR A 41 -2.43 -19.10 -48.14
C TYR A 41 -1.69 -17.76 -48.35
N PRO A 42 -2.39 -16.62 -48.55
CA PRO A 42 -1.76 -15.40 -49.05
C PRO A 42 -1.24 -14.44 -47.96
N TYR A 43 -1.41 -14.76 -46.67
CA TYR A 43 -1.06 -13.86 -45.58
C TYR A 43 0.15 -14.37 -44.78
N SER A 44 0.87 -13.46 -44.12
CA SER A 44 1.97 -13.85 -43.24
C SER A 44 1.48 -14.62 -42.01
N MET A 45 2.25 -15.64 -41.64
CA MET A 45 2.09 -16.43 -40.41
C MET A 45 3.00 -15.93 -39.28
N ASN A 46 3.83 -14.92 -39.55
CA ASN A 46 4.62 -14.26 -38.52
C ASN A 46 3.82 -13.11 -37.90
N TRP A 47 3.52 -13.20 -36.61
CA TRP A 47 2.73 -12.18 -35.92
C TRP A 47 3.43 -10.82 -35.84
N LEU A 48 4.76 -10.77 -35.97
CA LEU A 48 5.53 -9.51 -35.99
C LEU A 48 5.29 -8.71 -37.27
N ASP A 49 4.81 -9.35 -38.34
CA ASP A 49 4.45 -8.65 -39.58
C ASP A 49 3.11 -7.91 -39.46
N CYS A 50 2.41 -8.07 -38.32
CA CYS A 50 1.16 -7.37 -38.03
C CYS A 50 1.37 -5.93 -37.51
N PHE A 51 2.61 -5.52 -37.21
CA PHE A 51 2.92 -4.15 -36.77
C PHE A 51 3.10 -3.22 -37.97
N GLU A 52 2.84 -1.93 -37.78
CA GLU A 52 3.14 -0.89 -38.78
C GLU A 52 4.65 -0.84 -39.12
N GLN A 53 5.51 -1.16 -38.15
CA GLN A 53 6.96 -1.24 -38.32
C GLN A 53 7.50 -2.62 -37.88
N PRO A 54 7.40 -3.67 -38.74
CA PRO A 54 7.76 -5.04 -38.38
C PRO A 54 9.21 -5.20 -37.88
N GLU A 55 10.16 -4.51 -38.51
CA GLU A 55 11.58 -4.59 -38.14
C GLU A 55 11.87 -3.98 -36.76
N LEU A 56 11.16 -2.91 -36.39
CA LEU A 56 11.25 -2.35 -35.04
C LEU A 56 10.66 -3.34 -34.02
N ALA A 57 9.51 -3.94 -34.33
CA ALA A 57 8.86 -4.94 -33.49
C ALA A 57 9.75 -6.16 -33.25
N ARG A 58 10.42 -6.69 -34.29
CA ARG A 58 11.40 -7.78 -34.15
C ARG A 58 12.53 -7.41 -33.19
N ARG A 59 13.12 -6.22 -33.34
CA ARG A 59 14.21 -5.77 -32.47
C ARG A 59 13.78 -5.63 -31.01
N ALA A 60 12.55 -5.18 -30.77
CA ALA A 60 12.03 -4.95 -29.42
C ALA A 60 11.51 -6.22 -28.74
N LEU A 61 10.85 -7.12 -29.47
CA LEU A 61 10.07 -8.22 -28.90
C LEU A 61 10.76 -9.59 -28.98
N SER A 62 11.90 -9.69 -29.69
CA SER A 62 12.70 -10.93 -29.80
C SER A 62 13.98 -10.91 -28.98
N LYS A 63 14.20 -9.88 -28.16
CA LYS A 63 15.33 -9.77 -27.23
C LYS A 63 14.83 -9.84 -25.79
N PRO A 64 15.70 -10.14 -24.80
CA PRO A 64 15.38 -9.90 -23.41
C PRO A 64 14.87 -8.48 -23.20
N TRP A 65 13.89 -8.31 -22.32
CA TRP A 65 13.37 -6.98 -21.98
C TRP A 65 14.48 -6.13 -21.37
N PRO A 66 14.62 -4.86 -21.78
CA PRO A 66 15.55 -3.96 -21.11
C PRO A 66 15.08 -3.75 -19.66
N LEU A 67 15.96 -4.03 -18.71
CA LEU A 67 15.76 -3.70 -17.30
C LEU A 67 16.53 -2.41 -17.00
N ILE A 68 15.81 -1.36 -16.60
CA ILE A 68 16.42 -0.13 -16.09
C ILE A 68 16.45 -0.26 -14.57
N ASP A 69 17.60 -0.68 -14.05
CA ASP A 69 17.82 -0.77 -12.61
C ASP A 69 18.24 0.59 -12.07
N VAL A 70 17.28 1.37 -11.59
CA VAL A 70 17.54 2.70 -11.02
C VAL A 70 18.28 2.63 -9.68
N SER A 71 18.36 1.46 -9.03
CA SER A 71 18.98 1.31 -7.72
C SER A 71 20.50 1.41 -7.74
N VAL A 72 21.11 1.17 -8.90
CA VAL A 72 22.56 1.22 -9.08
C VAL A 72 23.06 2.54 -9.66
N LEU A 73 22.14 3.45 -10.04
CA LEU A 73 22.48 4.75 -10.62
C LEU A 73 22.77 5.77 -9.53
N ASP A 74 23.81 6.59 -9.73
CA ASP A 74 24.07 7.74 -8.88
C ASP A 74 23.27 8.99 -9.32
N ASP A 75 23.41 10.10 -8.58
CA ASP A 75 22.66 11.33 -8.89
C ASP A 75 23.06 11.96 -10.22
N ASP A 76 24.34 11.84 -10.60
CA ASP A 76 24.85 12.50 -11.79
C ASP A 76 24.47 11.72 -13.04
N ASP A 77 24.46 10.38 -12.97
CA ASP A 77 23.88 9.50 -13.97
C ASP A 77 22.40 9.83 -14.23
N ILE A 78 21.59 9.88 -13.16
CA ILE A 78 20.14 10.17 -13.26
C ILE A 78 19.89 11.53 -13.91
N LYS A 79 20.66 12.57 -13.55
CA LYS A 79 20.52 13.91 -14.15
C LYS A 79 20.75 13.91 -15.66
N THR A 80 21.56 12.98 -16.21
CA THR A 80 21.77 12.88 -17.66
C THR A 80 20.52 12.40 -18.41
N HIS A 81 19.57 11.75 -17.72
CA HIS A 81 18.37 11.16 -18.33
C HIS A 81 17.24 12.17 -18.60
N ARG A 82 17.50 13.47 -18.41
CA ARG A 82 16.62 14.58 -18.78
C ARG A 82 15.23 14.44 -18.16
N ARG A 83 14.20 14.19 -18.97
CA ARG A 83 12.80 14.07 -18.53
C ARG A 83 12.55 12.88 -17.60
N MET A 84 13.35 11.82 -17.71
CA MET A 84 13.21 10.62 -16.88
C MET A 84 13.81 10.80 -15.48
N ALA A 85 14.74 11.72 -15.33
CA ALA A 85 15.49 11.95 -14.08
C ALA A 85 14.56 12.13 -12.87
N LEU A 86 13.48 12.89 -13.06
CA LEU A 86 12.50 13.17 -12.01
C LEU A 86 11.84 11.88 -11.48
N LEU A 87 11.36 11.02 -12.38
CA LEU A 87 10.69 9.78 -12.01
C LEU A 87 11.67 8.73 -11.48
N GLU A 88 12.86 8.65 -12.05
CA GLU A 88 13.90 7.71 -11.63
C GLU A 88 14.40 8.03 -10.22
N MET A 89 14.63 9.30 -9.91
CA MET A 89 15.05 9.75 -8.59
C MET A 89 13.99 9.42 -7.53
N VAL A 90 12.71 9.67 -7.82
CA VAL A 90 11.61 9.28 -6.92
C VAL A 90 11.59 7.77 -6.71
N GLN A 91 11.64 6.98 -7.78
CA GLN A 91 11.58 5.52 -7.67
C GLN A 91 12.75 4.94 -6.86
N ARG A 92 13.95 5.49 -7.02
CA ARG A 92 15.15 5.06 -6.28
C ARG A 92 15.06 5.44 -4.80
N ASP A 93 14.67 6.67 -4.49
CA ASP A 93 14.92 7.27 -3.17
C ASP A 93 13.70 7.29 -2.24
N ILE A 94 12.46 7.10 -2.74
CA ILE A 94 11.23 7.28 -1.94
C ILE A 94 11.14 6.36 -0.70
N ARG A 95 11.87 5.24 -0.68
CA ARG A 95 11.89 4.29 0.45
C ARG A 95 13.13 4.38 1.33
N LEU A 96 14.16 5.11 0.89
CA LEU A 96 15.51 5.01 1.45
C LEU A 96 16.00 6.30 2.10
N ARG A 97 15.50 7.46 1.69
CA ARG A 97 16.02 8.77 2.13
C ARG A 97 15.03 9.56 2.96
N ASP A 98 15.58 10.51 3.73
CA ASP A 98 14.83 11.63 4.27
C ASP A 98 14.16 12.36 3.10
N GLY A 99 12.83 12.41 3.11
CA GLY A 99 12.12 12.96 1.96
C GLY A 99 12.28 14.47 1.82
N ARG A 100 12.82 15.20 2.82
CA ARG A 100 13.26 16.60 2.64
C ARG A 100 14.44 16.68 1.68
N GLU A 101 15.45 15.82 1.86
CA GLU A 101 16.60 15.74 0.96
C GLU A 101 16.15 15.40 -0.47
N LEU A 102 15.24 14.43 -0.60
CA LEU A 102 14.67 14.06 -1.90
C LEU A 102 13.95 15.24 -2.55
N LEU A 103 13.07 15.94 -1.82
CA LEU A 103 12.33 17.08 -2.37
C LEU A 103 13.25 18.22 -2.81
N GLY A 104 14.32 18.51 -2.06
CA GLY A 104 15.31 19.52 -2.46
C GLY A 104 15.98 19.19 -3.79
N ARG A 105 16.30 17.92 -4.03
CA ARG A 105 16.87 17.46 -5.31
C ARG A 105 15.84 17.49 -6.44
N LEU A 106 14.59 17.13 -6.15
CA LEU A 106 13.50 17.21 -7.12
C LEU A 106 13.26 18.65 -7.56
N VAL A 107 13.32 19.63 -6.66
CA VAL A 107 13.24 21.05 -6.99
C VAL A 107 14.32 21.44 -8.00
N GLN A 108 15.57 21.03 -7.78
CA GLN A 108 16.66 21.30 -8.73
C GLN A 108 16.37 20.72 -10.12
N LEU A 109 15.83 19.50 -10.18
CA LEU A 109 15.43 18.88 -11.45
C LEU A 109 14.23 19.60 -12.10
N ILE A 110 13.24 20.01 -11.32
CA ILE A 110 12.06 20.75 -11.81
C ILE A 110 12.49 22.09 -12.43
N GLN A 111 13.40 22.81 -11.77
CA GLN A 111 13.93 24.09 -12.22
C GLN A 111 14.71 24.00 -13.55
N THR A 112 15.13 22.81 -13.99
CA THR A 112 15.70 22.62 -15.34
C THR A 112 14.68 22.81 -16.46
N GLY A 113 13.37 22.81 -16.15
CA GLY A 113 12.29 23.06 -17.12
C GLY A 113 12.09 21.94 -18.15
N LEU A 114 12.64 20.74 -17.91
CA LEU A 114 12.56 19.64 -18.86
C LEU A 114 11.21 18.90 -18.82
N ASN A 115 10.53 18.89 -17.67
CA ASN A 115 9.28 18.17 -17.45
C ASN A 115 8.04 19.05 -17.72
N SER A 116 6.93 18.42 -18.12
CA SER A 116 5.66 19.15 -18.20
C SER A 116 5.09 19.39 -16.80
N ARG A 117 4.18 20.36 -16.69
CA ARG A 117 3.48 20.66 -15.44
C ARG A 117 2.85 19.41 -14.84
N GLU A 118 2.12 18.63 -15.63
CA GLU A 118 1.44 17.40 -15.17
C GLU A 118 2.43 16.37 -14.59
N GLN A 119 3.61 16.25 -15.19
CA GLN A 119 4.66 15.35 -14.69
C GLN A 119 5.19 15.80 -13.34
N VAL A 120 5.46 17.11 -13.20
CA VAL A 120 5.93 17.70 -11.94
C VAL A 120 4.87 17.57 -10.86
N GLU A 121 3.61 17.91 -11.16
CA GLU A 121 2.51 17.82 -10.21
C GLU A 121 2.32 16.38 -9.71
N ALA A 122 2.37 15.40 -10.62
CA ALA A 122 2.24 13.98 -10.27
C ALA A 122 3.37 13.53 -9.32
N VAL A 123 4.62 13.89 -9.62
CA VAL A 123 5.77 13.54 -8.79
C VAL A 123 5.70 14.20 -7.43
N LEU A 124 5.40 15.50 -7.35
CA LEU A 124 5.31 16.21 -6.07
C LEU A 124 4.20 15.64 -5.19
N ARG A 125 3.00 15.43 -5.75
CA ARG A 125 1.89 14.78 -5.03
C ARG A 125 2.28 13.41 -4.51
N TYR A 126 2.84 12.57 -5.37
CA TYR A 126 3.21 11.21 -4.99
C TYR A 126 4.28 11.20 -3.89
N THR A 127 5.34 11.99 -4.05
CA THR A 127 6.47 12.06 -3.12
C THR A 127 6.05 12.60 -1.75
N ILE A 128 5.27 13.68 -1.72
CA ILE A 128 4.82 14.29 -0.46
C ILE A 128 3.81 13.38 0.27
N LEU A 129 2.81 12.84 -0.44
CA LEU A 129 1.74 12.08 0.20
C LEU A 129 2.18 10.66 0.61
N ASN A 130 3.16 10.06 -0.08
CA ASN A 130 3.54 8.65 0.13
C ASN A 130 4.98 8.46 0.60
N GLY A 131 5.90 9.36 0.26
CA GLY A 131 7.33 9.25 0.61
C GLY A 131 7.69 9.85 1.97
N MET A 132 6.83 10.70 2.53
CA MET A 132 7.12 11.51 3.73
C MET A 132 6.26 11.11 4.94
N ALA A 133 5.96 9.82 5.09
CA ALA A 133 5.13 9.33 6.17
C ALA A 133 5.90 9.33 7.52
N GLY A 134 5.77 10.40 8.30
CA GLY A 134 6.28 10.45 9.69
C GLY A 134 6.88 11.77 10.14
N GLU A 135 7.21 12.68 9.22
CA GLU A 135 7.74 14.00 9.54
C GLU A 135 6.67 15.10 9.40
N ASP A 136 6.81 16.18 10.18
CA ASP A 136 6.03 17.40 9.94
C ASP A 136 6.58 18.10 8.69
N ILE A 137 5.99 17.79 7.55
CA ILE A 137 6.38 18.36 6.25
C ILE A 137 5.82 19.79 6.03
N ARG A 138 4.89 20.27 6.87
CA ARG A 138 4.20 21.55 6.65
C ARG A 138 5.16 22.75 6.52
N PRO A 139 6.22 22.90 7.37
CA PRO A 139 7.20 23.96 7.19
C PRO A 139 7.90 23.89 5.83
N TYR A 140 8.10 22.67 5.33
CA TYR A 140 8.80 22.40 4.08
C TYR A 140 7.91 22.67 2.87
N ILE A 141 6.60 22.41 2.95
CA ILE A 141 5.66 22.77 1.88
C ILE A 141 5.70 24.28 1.62
N ASN A 142 5.73 25.08 2.68
CA ASN A 142 5.82 26.54 2.55
C ASN A 142 7.14 26.99 1.90
N GLN A 143 8.26 26.33 2.24
CA GLN A 143 9.54 26.59 1.60
C GLN A 143 9.51 26.24 0.10
N LEU A 144 8.96 25.06 -0.25
CA LEU A 144 8.84 24.61 -1.63
C LEU A 144 8.01 25.57 -2.49
N SER A 145 6.93 26.14 -1.95
CA SER A 145 6.17 27.18 -2.66
C SER A 145 7.03 28.39 -3.05
N GLY A 146 8.04 28.74 -2.25
CA GLY A 146 9.00 29.79 -2.60
C GLY A 146 10.00 29.36 -3.67
N ASP A 147 10.48 28.12 -3.62
CA ASP A 147 11.50 27.59 -4.54
C ASP A 147 10.94 27.30 -5.95
N ILE A 148 9.65 26.96 -6.03
CA ILE A 148 8.91 26.69 -7.28
C ILE A 148 7.54 27.39 -7.29
N PRO A 149 7.50 28.74 -7.42
CA PRO A 149 6.27 29.54 -7.28
C PRO A 149 5.14 29.15 -8.24
N GLU A 150 5.48 28.60 -9.41
CA GLU A 150 4.50 28.09 -10.39
C GLU A 150 3.57 27.01 -9.81
N TYR A 151 4.01 26.32 -8.75
CA TYR A 151 3.29 25.21 -8.12
C TYR A 151 2.71 25.56 -6.75
N GLU A 152 2.62 26.84 -6.38
CA GLU A 152 2.10 27.30 -5.08
C GLU A 152 0.67 26.78 -4.80
N GLU A 153 -0.23 26.87 -5.79
CA GLU A 153 -1.62 26.38 -5.67
C GLU A 153 -1.65 24.87 -5.41
N LEU A 154 -0.79 24.11 -6.08
CA LEU A 154 -0.65 22.68 -5.86
C LEU A 154 -0.17 22.40 -4.43
N MET A 155 0.85 23.13 -3.97
CA MET A 155 1.39 22.98 -2.61
C MET A 155 0.32 23.26 -1.56
N GLY A 156 -0.49 24.30 -1.74
CA GLY A 156 -1.64 24.61 -0.88
C GLY A 156 -2.67 23.46 -0.85
N THR A 157 -2.99 22.91 -2.01
CA THR A 157 -3.90 21.75 -2.12
C THR A 157 -3.35 20.52 -1.39
N ILE A 158 -2.05 20.23 -1.53
CA ILE A 158 -1.39 19.11 -0.84
C ILE A 158 -1.38 19.35 0.68
N ALA A 159 -1.11 20.56 1.13
CA ALA A 159 -1.14 20.92 2.55
C ALA A 159 -2.53 20.69 3.16
N GLN A 160 -3.59 21.17 2.49
CA GLN A 160 -4.97 20.93 2.93
C GLN A 160 -5.28 19.44 3.00
N GLN A 161 -4.87 18.67 1.99
CA GLN A 161 -5.10 17.22 1.96
C GLN A 161 -4.36 16.50 3.11
N LEU A 162 -3.15 16.94 3.47
CA LEU A 162 -2.41 16.40 4.62
C LEU A 162 -3.12 16.71 5.93
N GLU A 163 -3.66 17.92 6.09
CA GLU A 163 -4.44 18.32 7.27
C GLU A 163 -5.70 17.46 7.41
N GLU A 164 -6.49 17.34 6.34
CA GLU A 164 -7.70 16.50 6.32
C GLU A 164 -7.39 15.02 6.64
N ASN A 165 -6.30 14.49 6.07
CA ASN A 165 -5.83 13.14 6.37
C ASN A 165 -5.38 13.00 7.83
N GLY A 166 -4.72 14.01 8.38
CA GLY A 166 -4.31 14.09 9.78
C GLY A 166 -5.51 14.07 10.73
N VAL A 167 -6.50 14.92 10.48
CA VAL A 167 -7.76 14.97 11.25
C VAL A 167 -8.48 13.63 11.20
N ARG A 168 -8.62 13.04 10.00
CA ARG A 168 -9.28 11.74 9.83
C ARG A 168 -8.57 10.63 10.60
N LYS A 169 -7.23 10.56 10.50
CA LYS A 169 -6.42 9.61 11.28
C LYS A 169 -6.56 9.85 12.78
N GLY A 170 -6.62 11.12 13.21
CA GLY A 170 -6.82 11.51 14.60
C GLY A 170 -8.17 11.03 15.15
N ILE A 171 -9.26 11.28 14.43
CA ILE A 171 -10.60 10.79 14.78
C ILE A 171 -10.61 9.27 14.84
N GLN A 172 -10.05 8.58 13.85
CA GLN A 172 -10.02 7.12 13.82
C GLN A 172 -9.24 6.54 15.02
N LYS A 173 -8.08 7.12 15.35
CA LYS A 173 -7.31 6.74 16.55
C LYS A 173 -8.09 7.02 17.83
N GLY A 174 -8.77 8.17 17.92
CA GLY A 174 -9.59 8.53 19.08
C GLY A 174 -10.77 7.58 19.30
N ILE A 175 -11.47 7.19 18.22
CA ILE A 175 -12.53 6.18 18.28
C ILE A 175 -11.98 4.83 18.74
N GLN A 176 -10.87 4.38 18.16
CA GLN A 176 -10.24 3.11 18.52
C GLN A 176 -9.83 3.08 20.00
N GLN A 177 -9.16 4.13 20.47
CA GLN A 177 -8.75 4.27 21.87
C GLN A 177 -9.97 4.35 22.80
N GLY A 178 -11.04 5.05 22.40
CA GLY A 178 -12.28 5.14 23.17
C GLY A 178 -12.99 3.78 23.31
N ILE A 179 -13.03 2.99 22.23
CA ILE A 179 -13.58 1.64 22.26
C ILE A 179 -12.75 0.73 23.18
N GLU A 180 -11.42 0.75 23.03
CA GLU A 180 -10.51 -0.06 23.86
C GLU A 180 -10.64 0.30 25.35
N GLN A 181 -10.67 1.59 25.68
CA GLN A 181 -10.87 2.06 27.05
C GLN A 181 -12.25 1.67 27.59
N GLY A 182 -13.30 1.78 26.77
CA GLY A 182 -14.67 1.40 27.15
C GLY A 182 -14.78 -0.09 27.46
N ILE A 183 -14.19 -0.96 26.62
CA ILE A 183 -14.16 -2.40 26.83
C ILE A 183 -13.40 -2.75 28.13
N GLU A 184 -12.25 -2.12 28.38
CA GLU A 184 -11.47 -2.40 29.59
C GLU A 184 -12.19 -1.90 30.86
N GLN A 185 -12.83 -0.73 30.80
CA GLN A 185 -13.65 -0.23 31.91
C GLN A 185 -14.86 -1.13 32.19
N GLU A 186 -15.56 -1.61 31.15
CA GLU A 186 -16.68 -2.53 31.31
C GLU A 186 -16.21 -3.87 31.89
N ARG A 187 -15.07 -4.38 31.44
CA ARG A 187 -14.45 -5.60 31.97
C ARG A 187 -14.14 -5.47 33.46
N GLN A 188 -13.54 -4.36 33.88
CA GLN A 188 -13.25 -4.09 35.30
C GLN A 188 -14.55 -3.95 36.11
N ALA A 189 -15.52 -3.17 35.64
CA ALA A 189 -16.79 -2.99 36.33
C ALA A 189 -17.60 -4.30 36.42
N SER A 190 -17.51 -5.17 35.41
CA SER A 190 -18.14 -6.50 35.40
C SER A 190 -17.51 -7.39 36.48
N LEU A 191 -16.18 -7.47 36.54
CA LEU A 191 -15.45 -8.22 37.57
C LEU A 191 -15.78 -7.71 38.98
N GLU A 192 -15.88 -6.40 39.17
CA GLU A 192 -16.29 -5.81 40.45
C GLU A 192 -17.72 -6.17 40.83
N ARG A 193 -18.67 -6.15 39.87
CA ARG A 193 -20.06 -6.55 40.10
C ARG A 193 -20.19 -8.03 40.44
N GLU A 194 -19.48 -8.90 39.71
CA GLU A 194 -19.44 -10.34 39.99
C GLU A 194 -18.88 -10.59 41.39
N ARG A 195 -17.77 -9.94 41.74
CA ARG A 195 -17.15 -10.05 43.07
C ARG A 195 -18.09 -9.58 44.18
N ARG A 196 -18.79 -8.45 43.99
CA ARG A 196 -19.78 -7.95 44.96
C ARG A 196 -20.96 -8.90 45.11
N THR A 197 -21.41 -9.51 44.03
CA THR A 197 -22.50 -10.49 44.03
C THR A 197 -22.10 -11.77 44.76
N LEU A 198 -20.88 -12.27 44.52
CA LEU A 198 -20.31 -13.42 45.21
C LEU A 198 -20.21 -13.19 46.73
N LEU A 199 -19.70 -12.02 47.15
CA LEU A 199 -19.61 -11.65 48.56
C LEU A 199 -20.99 -11.52 49.23
N ASN A 200 -21.98 -10.95 48.54
CA ASN A 200 -23.34 -10.85 49.06
C ASN A 200 -24.00 -12.22 49.22
N ALA A 201 -23.80 -13.14 48.26
CA ALA A 201 -24.31 -14.51 48.35
C ALA A 201 -23.64 -15.30 49.49
N ALA A 202 -22.32 -15.18 49.65
CA ALA A 202 -21.58 -15.79 50.74
C ALA A 202 -22.09 -15.34 52.12
N ARG A 203 -22.33 -14.03 52.28
CA ARG A 203 -22.91 -13.45 53.51
C ARG A 203 -24.31 -13.98 53.79
N ALA A 204 -25.17 -14.03 52.77
CA ALA A 204 -26.52 -14.58 52.92
C ALA A 204 -26.51 -16.05 53.36
N LEU A 205 -25.57 -16.88 52.87
CA LEU A 205 -25.45 -18.28 53.31
C LEU A 205 -25.01 -18.39 54.77
N ILE A 206 -24.08 -17.54 55.21
CA ILE A 206 -23.64 -17.48 56.61
C ILE A 206 -24.81 -17.03 57.51
N ASP A 207 -25.55 -15.98 57.11
CA ASP A 207 -26.73 -15.48 57.84
C ASP A 207 -27.83 -16.56 57.96
N ASN A 208 -27.90 -17.49 57.00
CA ASN A 208 -28.83 -18.64 57.02
C ASN A 208 -28.25 -19.89 57.70
N GLY A 209 -27.11 -19.80 58.39
CA GLY A 209 -26.58 -20.84 59.26
C GLY A 209 -25.60 -21.83 58.60
N VAL A 210 -25.11 -21.55 57.39
CA VAL A 210 -24.02 -22.34 56.78
C VAL A 210 -22.68 -21.96 57.42
N SER A 211 -21.84 -22.95 57.77
CA SER A 211 -20.53 -22.69 58.38
C SER A 211 -19.65 -21.82 57.48
N PRO A 212 -18.96 -20.80 58.04
CA PRO A 212 -18.03 -19.95 57.29
C PRO A 212 -16.92 -20.74 56.59
N GLU A 213 -16.39 -21.81 57.20
CA GLU A 213 -15.37 -22.65 56.58
C GLU A 213 -15.88 -23.34 55.30
N VAL A 214 -17.14 -23.78 55.29
CA VAL A 214 -17.77 -24.39 54.12
C VAL A 214 -17.99 -23.35 53.03
N VAL A 215 -18.49 -22.16 53.35
CA VAL A 215 -18.72 -21.08 52.37
C VAL A 215 -17.39 -20.63 51.73
N MET A 216 -16.35 -20.40 52.53
CA MET A 216 -15.02 -20.04 52.04
C MET A 216 -14.44 -21.08 51.08
N LYS A 217 -14.51 -22.37 51.44
CA LYS A 217 -13.99 -23.45 50.61
C LYS A 217 -14.78 -23.65 49.31
N THR A 218 -16.09 -23.44 49.34
CA THR A 218 -16.98 -23.70 48.19
C THR A 218 -17.00 -22.54 47.21
N MET A 219 -16.89 -21.30 47.69
CA MET A 219 -16.91 -20.08 46.88
C MET A 219 -15.51 -19.51 46.59
N GLY A 220 -14.45 -20.13 47.11
CA GLY A 220 -13.06 -19.71 46.87
C GLY A 220 -12.71 -18.36 47.49
N LEU A 221 -13.33 -18.01 48.62
CA LEU A 221 -13.15 -16.73 49.31
C LEU A 221 -12.18 -16.86 50.48
N SER A 222 -11.35 -15.85 50.70
CA SER A 222 -10.51 -15.72 51.89
C SER A 222 -11.28 -15.12 53.07
N ARG A 223 -10.73 -15.26 54.28
CA ARG A 223 -11.33 -14.70 55.50
C ARG A 223 -11.35 -13.17 55.46
N GLU A 224 -10.28 -12.57 54.98
CA GLU A 224 -10.13 -11.11 54.84
C GLU A 224 -11.16 -10.51 53.88
N GLU A 225 -11.51 -11.23 52.81
CA GLU A 225 -12.53 -10.78 51.85
C GLU A 225 -13.95 -10.79 52.43
N LEU A 226 -14.25 -11.71 53.36
CA LEU A 226 -15.55 -11.78 54.03
C LEU A 226 -15.72 -10.69 55.09
N GLU A 227 -14.61 -10.29 55.74
CA GLU A 227 -14.57 -9.30 56.83
C GLU A 227 -14.61 -7.83 56.36
N GLN A 228 -14.54 -7.55 55.06
CA GLN A 228 -14.66 -6.18 54.54
C GLN A 228 -16.03 -5.55 54.89
N PRO A 229 -16.10 -4.30 55.38
CA PRO A 229 -17.35 -3.67 55.79
C PRO A 229 -18.36 -3.53 54.63
N ARG A 230 -19.65 -3.52 54.95
CA ARG A 230 -20.71 -3.21 53.96
C ARG A 230 -20.56 -1.74 53.54
N HIS A 231 -20.29 -1.51 52.25
CA HIS A 231 -20.50 -0.21 51.59
C HIS A 231 -21.93 -0.11 51.08
#